data_AF-A0A8T7MC89-F1
#
_entry.id   AF-A0A8T7MC89-F1
#
_cell.length_a   1.000
_cell.length_b   1.000
_cell.length_c   1.000
_cell.angle_alpha   90.00
_cell.angle_beta   90.00
_cell.angle_gamma   90.00
#
_symmetry.space_group_name_H-M   'P 1'
#
loop_
_entity.id
_entity.type
_entity.pdbx_description
1 polymer ?
#
loop_
_entity_poly.entity_id
_entity_poly.type
_entity_poly.pdbx_seq_one_letter_code
_entity_poly.pdbx_strand_id
1 'polypeptide(L)'
;MSTELDLPLSGWPIFYKNGLPYIYEDTSLFYQKNGERIVEPPSHSSLALYLLDLLTFLYQKQVCSIKLNLLLQAKILADENAAVEERRFLHIAITPDLVFIKRVQANDSTSYTLDNYNPPPNVVLEIASPHTYTEDIGRKWQVYAEAIQAHEYYVYDPHEKRLWEGPRLKAWWLTEGHYIESGCDERGWVWSEELESWLVENGANLWLYDYKGNRHLTPTEQEIFKAEQVLAQQEEFKAEQERFKAEVEKFRAEQARFKAEVEKFRAEQASVQQ
;
A
#
# COMPACT_ATOMS: atom_id res chain seq x y z
N MET A 1 13.91 -27.23 -1.52
CA MET A 1 13.44 -26.59 -2.77
C MET A 1 12.37 -25.61 -2.36
N SER A 2 12.79 -24.35 -2.13
CA SER A 2 11.87 -23.24 -1.91
C SER A 2 11.00 -23.12 -3.16
N THR A 3 9.69 -23.29 -3.00
CA THR A 3 8.74 -22.77 -3.98
C THR A 3 8.77 -21.26 -3.85
N GLU A 4 9.77 -20.62 -4.48
CA GLU A 4 9.59 -19.26 -4.96
C GLU A 4 8.36 -19.34 -5.87
N LEU A 5 7.22 -18.89 -5.35
CA LEU A 5 6.15 -18.44 -6.24
C LEU A 5 6.82 -17.38 -7.11
N ASP A 6 7.00 -17.70 -8.39
CA ASP A 6 7.34 -16.72 -9.43
C ASP A 6 6.29 -15.60 -9.34
N LEU A 7 6.60 -14.58 -8.54
CA LEU A 7 5.84 -13.34 -8.49
C LEU A 7 5.91 -12.78 -9.92
N PRO A 8 4.77 -12.41 -10.54
CA PRO A 8 4.80 -11.94 -11.91
C PRO A 8 5.79 -10.78 -12.04
N LEU A 9 6.71 -10.92 -13.00
CA LEU A 9 7.79 -9.99 -13.36
C LEU A 9 7.33 -8.56 -13.69
N SER A 10 6.03 -8.26 -13.62
CA SER A 10 5.42 -7.02 -14.10
C SER A 10 5.63 -5.83 -13.16
N GLY A 11 5.93 -6.02 -11.87
CA GLY A 11 6.11 -4.92 -10.91
C GLY A 11 4.82 -4.19 -10.51
N TRP A 12 3.65 -4.76 -10.84
CA TRP A 12 2.32 -4.19 -10.57
C TRP A 12 1.85 -4.51 -9.15
N PRO A 13 0.85 -3.78 -8.60
CA PRO A 13 0.20 -4.19 -7.36
C PRO A 13 -0.37 -5.59 -7.47
N ILE A 14 0.12 -6.48 -6.61
CA ILE A 14 -0.30 -7.87 -6.56
C ILE A 14 -1.43 -7.98 -5.55
N PHE A 15 -2.60 -8.36 -6.02
CA PHE A 15 -3.68 -8.80 -5.15
C PHE A 15 -3.55 -10.29 -4.88
N TYR A 16 -4.21 -10.75 -3.84
CA TYR A 16 -4.26 -12.16 -3.53
C TYR A 16 -5.72 -12.61 -3.40
N LYS A 17 -6.11 -13.61 -4.19
CA LYS A 17 -7.45 -14.23 -4.13
C LYS A 17 -7.26 -15.71 -3.88
N ASN A 18 -7.87 -16.21 -2.81
CA ASN A 18 -7.67 -17.58 -2.33
C ASN A 18 -6.19 -17.94 -2.13
N GLY A 19 -5.37 -16.97 -1.67
CA GLY A 19 -3.94 -17.16 -1.44
C GLY A 19 -3.05 -17.18 -2.68
N LEU A 20 -3.59 -16.95 -3.88
CA LEU A 20 -2.81 -16.86 -5.11
C LEU A 20 -2.66 -15.41 -5.58
N PRO A 21 -1.45 -15.00 -6.03
CA PRO A 21 -1.25 -13.67 -6.60
C PRO A 21 -2.08 -13.54 -7.88
N TYR A 22 -2.80 -12.43 -8.03
CA TYR A 22 -3.47 -12.05 -9.26
C TYR A 22 -3.30 -10.55 -9.50
N ILE A 23 -3.18 -10.18 -10.77
CA ILE A 23 -3.20 -8.80 -11.20
C ILE A 23 -4.65 -8.46 -11.52
N TYR A 24 -5.13 -7.32 -11.04
CA TYR A 24 -6.48 -6.87 -11.36
C TYR A 24 -6.48 -6.28 -12.79
N GLU A 25 -6.83 -7.12 -13.75
CA GLU A 25 -6.94 -6.74 -15.17
C GLU A 25 -8.40 -6.43 -15.55
N ASP A 26 -9.00 -5.42 -14.93
CA ASP A 26 -10.31 -4.95 -15.36
C ASP A 26 -10.19 -3.90 -16.47
N THR A 27 -10.31 -4.39 -17.72
CA THR A 27 -10.38 -3.54 -18.92
C THR A 27 -11.81 -3.07 -19.24
N SER A 28 -12.79 -3.46 -18.42
CA SER A 28 -14.17 -2.99 -18.53
C SER A 28 -14.38 -1.61 -17.91
N LEU A 29 -13.42 -1.13 -17.10
CA LEU A 29 -13.37 0.25 -16.64
C LEU A 29 -12.91 1.17 -17.77
N PHE A 30 -13.86 1.88 -18.34
CA PHE A 30 -13.62 2.90 -19.35
C PHE A 30 -14.43 4.15 -19.03
N TYR A 31 -13.92 5.30 -19.44
CA TYR A 31 -14.66 6.55 -19.44
C TYR A 31 -14.70 7.13 -20.85
N GLN A 32 -15.63 8.06 -21.07
CA GLN A 32 -15.71 8.79 -22.32
C GLN A 32 -15.10 10.18 -22.16
N LYS A 33 -14.12 10.52 -22.99
CA LYS A 33 -13.58 11.87 -23.11
C LYS A 33 -13.72 12.30 -24.57
N ASN A 34 -14.40 13.41 -24.82
CA ASN A 34 -14.67 13.93 -26.18
C ASN A 34 -15.31 12.92 -27.14
N GLY A 35 -16.13 11.99 -26.63
CA GLY A 35 -16.80 10.95 -27.44
C GLY A 35 -15.94 9.71 -27.72
N GLU A 36 -14.69 9.67 -27.27
CA GLU A 36 -13.81 8.51 -27.37
C GLU A 36 -13.85 7.67 -26.10
N ARG A 37 -13.83 6.34 -26.26
CA ARG A 37 -13.72 5.39 -25.15
C ARG A 37 -12.26 5.28 -24.76
N ILE A 38 -11.93 5.76 -23.56
CA ILE A 38 -10.61 5.60 -22.95
C ILE A 38 -10.69 4.48 -21.92
N VAL A 39 -9.84 3.47 -22.08
CA VAL A 39 -9.70 2.36 -21.13
C VAL A 39 -8.54 2.69 -20.21
N GLU A 40 -8.75 2.62 -18.90
CA GLU A 40 -7.66 2.83 -17.95
C GLU A 40 -6.69 1.64 -17.97
N PRO A 41 -5.37 1.86 -17.95
CA PRO A 41 -4.40 0.78 -17.87
C PRO A 41 -4.59 0.00 -16.56
N PRO A 42 -4.45 -1.34 -16.54
CA PRO A 42 -4.77 -2.07 -15.34
C PRO A 42 -3.81 -1.82 -14.16
N SER A 43 -2.64 -1.19 -14.38
CA SER A 43 -1.78 -0.64 -13.32
C SER A 43 -2.47 0.45 -12.51
N HIS A 44 -3.31 1.27 -13.15
CA HIS A 44 -4.12 2.33 -12.52
C HIS A 44 -5.12 1.72 -11.53
N SER A 45 -6.02 0.87 -12.05
CA SER A 45 -7.07 0.23 -11.26
C SER A 45 -6.49 -0.66 -10.17
N SER A 46 -5.39 -1.36 -10.46
CA SER A 46 -4.69 -2.18 -9.48
C SER A 46 -4.11 -1.34 -8.34
N LEU A 47 -3.55 -0.17 -8.61
CA LEU A 47 -3.04 0.66 -7.53
C LEU A 47 -4.17 1.27 -6.70
N ALA A 48 -5.24 1.73 -7.34
CA ALA A 48 -6.40 2.30 -6.67
C ALA A 48 -7.02 1.32 -5.66
N LEU A 49 -7.26 0.08 -6.09
CA LEU A 49 -7.83 -0.96 -5.25
C LEU A 49 -6.87 -1.41 -4.15
N TYR A 50 -5.56 -1.47 -4.43
CA TYR A 50 -4.55 -1.79 -3.42
C TYR A 50 -4.55 -0.75 -2.29
N LEU A 51 -4.52 0.54 -2.64
CA LEU A 51 -4.54 1.63 -1.67
C LEU A 51 -5.87 1.68 -0.90
N LEU A 52 -7.00 1.42 -1.56
CA LEU A 52 -8.29 1.32 -0.89
C LEU A 52 -8.29 0.21 0.17
N ASP A 53 -7.86 -1.00 -0.18
CA ASP A 53 -7.80 -2.14 0.75
C ASP A 53 -6.85 -1.86 1.92
N LEU A 54 -5.64 -1.35 1.61
CA LEU A 54 -4.64 -0.98 2.60
C LEU A 54 -5.16 0.07 3.58
N LEU A 55 -5.64 1.21 3.08
CA LEU A 55 -6.10 2.31 3.92
C LEU A 55 -7.35 1.92 4.71
N THR A 56 -8.28 1.18 4.10
CA THR A 56 -9.47 0.67 4.82
C THR A 56 -9.05 -0.20 5.99
N PHE A 57 -8.06 -1.07 5.80
CA PHE A 57 -7.54 -1.91 6.87
C PHE A 57 -6.80 -1.10 7.95
N LEU A 58 -5.93 -0.16 7.57
CA LEU A 58 -5.18 0.68 8.51
C LEU A 58 -6.11 1.53 9.39
N TYR A 59 -7.17 2.06 8.80
CA TYR A 59 -8.09 2.99 9.46
C TYR A 59 -9.41 2.34 9.92
N GLN A 60 -9.54 1.01 9.88
CA GLN A 60 -10.78 0.28 10.22
C GLN A 60 -11.33 0.55 11.64
N LYS A 61 -10.49 1.09 12.54
CA LYS A 61 -10.85 1.43 13.93
C LYS A 61 -11.08 2.93 14.14
N GLN A 62 -11.03 3.73 13.09
CA GLN A 62 -11.20 5.18 13.10
C GLN A 62 -12.48 5.56 12.35
N VAL A 63 -13.09 6.67 12.74
CA VAL A 63 -14.20 7.24 11.96
C VAL A 63 -13.60 8.01 10.79
N CYS A 64 -13.66 7.42 9.60
CA CYS A 64 -13.22 8.04 8.35
C CYS A 64 -13.99 7.47 7.15
N SER A 65 -13.96 8.22 6.04
CA SER A 65 -14.46 7.78 4.74
C SER A 65 -13.30 7.69 3.77
N ILE A 66 -13.14 6.52 3.14
CA ILE A 66 -12.12 6.24 2.13
C ILE A 66 -12.86 5.74 0.90
N LYS A 67 -12.73 6.43 -0.22
CA LYS A 67 -13.51 6.13 -1.43
C LYS A 67 -12.68 6.30 -2.67
N LEU A 68 -12.96 5.43 -3.64
CA LEU A 68 -12.50 5.61 -5.00
C LEU A 68 -13.58 6.33 -5.81
N ASN A 69 -13.16 7.15 -6.77
CA ASN A 69 -14.06 7.79 -7.75
C ASN A 69 -15.25 8.53 -7.10
N LEU A 70 -15.02 9.22 -5.98
CA LEU A 70 -16.06 9.98 -5.29
C LEU A 70 -16.28 11.34 -5.98
N LEU A 71 -17.51 11.63 -6.42
CA LEU A 71 -17.83 12.93 -7.00
C LEU A 71 -17.83 14.02 -5.91
N LEU A 72 -16.75 14.80 -5.83
CA LEU A 72 -16.65 15.97 -4.97
C LEU A 72 -17.34 17.17 -5.61
N GLN A 73 -18.15 17.87 -4.83
CA GLN A 73 -18.88 19.05 -5.28
C GLN A 73 -18.64 20.21 -4.32
N ALA A 74 -18.31 21.38 -4.85
CA ALA A 74 -18.10 22.59 -4.07
C ALA A 74 -18.73 23.80 -4.76
N LYS A 75 -19.01 24.85 -3.97
CA LYS A 75 -19.45 26.15 -4.48
C LYS A 75 -18.44 27.20 -4.05
N ILE A 76 -17.84 27.87 -5.02
CA ILE A 76 -16.94 28.99 -4.79
C ILE A 76 -17.63 30.29 -5.22
N LEU A 77 -17.35 31.38 -4.51
CA LEU A 77 -17.79 32.70 -4.95
C LEU A 77 -17.05 33.07 -6.24
N ALA A 78 -17.78 33.52 -7.25
CA ALA A 78 -17.19 33.94 -8.52
C ALA A 78 -16.38 35.24 -8.38
N ASP A 79 -16.77 36.08 -7.43
CA ASP A 79 -16.07 37.31 -7.04
C ASP A 79 -16.22 37.49 -5.53
N GLU A 80 -15.10 37.45 -4.83
CA GLU A 80 -15.03 37.58 -3.37
C GLU A 80 -15.42 39.00 -2.91
N ASN A 81 -15.29 39.99 -3.79
CA ASN A 81 -15.61 41.39 -3.51
C ASN A 81 -17.05 41.77 -3.87
N ALA A 82 -17.83 40.86 -4.47
CA ALA A 82 -19.20 41.14 -4.85
C ALA A 82 -20.10 41.43 -3.64
N ALA A 83 -20.97 42.43 -3.78
CA ALA A 83 -22.03 42.70 -2.82
C ALA A 83 -22.90 41.45 -2.62
N VAL A 84 -23.43 41.24 -1.41
CA VAL A 84 -24.17 40.01 -1.04
C VAL A 84 -25.28 39.67 -2.03
N GLU A 85 -26.00 40.68 -2.52
CA GLU A 85 -27.11 40.55 -3.46
C GLU A 85 -26.68 40.16 -4.88
N GLU A 86 -25.42 40.41 -5.24
CA GLU A 86 -24.83 40.15 -6.55
C GLU A 86 -23.95 38.88 -6.57
N ARG A 87 -23.76 38.23 -5.42
CA ARG A 87 -22.93 37.04 -5.28
C ARG A 87 -23.40 35.93 -6.22
N ARG A 88 -22.52 35.57 -7.15
CA ARG A 88 -22.66 34.40 -8.00
C ARG A 88 -21.74 33.30 -7.49
N PHE A 89 -22.23 32.07 -7.55
CA PHE A 89 -21.45 30.90 -7.18
C PHE A 89 -21.10 30.09 -8.43
N LEU A 90 -19.84 29.70 -8.53
CA LEU A 90 -19.40 28.69 -9.49
C LEU A 90 -19.56 27.32 -8.83
N HIS A 91 -20.18 26.40 -9.56
CA HIS A 91 -20.31 25.01 -9.12
C HIS A 91 -19.14 24.21 -9.68
N ILE A 92 -18.37 23.62 -8.77
CA ILE A 92 -17.25 22.74 -9.09
C ILE A 92 -17.72 21.30 -8.85
N ALA A 93 -17.37 20.43 -9.80
CA ALA A 93 -17.59 19.00 -9.73
C ALA A 93 -16.33 18.31 -10.25
N ILE A 94 -15.74 17.43 -9.43
CA ILE A 94 -14.50 16.72 -9.76
C ILE A 94 -14.52 15.35 -9.09
N THR A 95 -13.94 14.35 -9.75
CA THR A 95 -13.91 12.97 -9.27
C THR A 95 -12.46 12.52 -9.19
N PRO A 96 -11.84 12.51 -7.99
CA PRO A 96 -10.50 11.99 -7.81
C PRO A 96 -10.49 10.46 -7.77
N ASP A 97 -9.34 9.86 -8.08
CA ASP A 97 -9.17 8.41 -8.02
C ASP A 97 -9.33 7.87 -6.60
N LEU A 98 -8.75 8.54 -5.59
CA LEU A 98 -8.88 8.18 -4.18
C LEU A 98 -9.07 9.43 -3.30
N VAL A 99 -10.01 9.33 -2.37
CA VAL A 99 -10.32 10.35 -1.37
C VAL A 99 -10.31 9.75 0.02
N PHE A 100 -9.65 10.43 0.95
CA PHE A 100 -9.62 10.08 2.37
C PHE A 100 -10.08 11.28 3.22
N ILE A 101 -11.13 11.08 4.02
CA ILE A 101 -11.76 12.11 4.85
C ILE A 101 -11.86 11.59 6.29
N LYS A 102 -11.09 12.19 7.20
CA LYS A 102 -11.16 11.91 8.63
C LYS A 102 -12.48 12.42 9.20
N ARG A 103 -12.94 11.75 10.26
CA ARG A 103 -14.11 12.15 11.06
C ARG A 103 -15.44 12.17 10.31
N VAL A 104 -15.49 11.59 9.11
CA VAL A 104 -16.72 11.38 8.33
C VAL A 104 -17.03 9.89 8.32
N GLN A 105 -18.28 9.52 8.62
CA GLN A 105 -18.70 8.13 8.60
C GLN A 105 -18.77 7.61 7.16
N ALA A 106 -18.17 6.45 6.89
CA ALA A 106 -18.31 5.77 5.61
C ALA A 106 -19.79 5.45 5.31
N ASN A 107 -20.19 5.62 4.04
CA ASN A 107 -21.54 5.39 3.54
C ASN A 107 -21.50 4.97 2.06
N ASP A 108 -22.65 4.67 1.46
CA ASP A 108 -22.76 4.23 0.06
C ASP A 108 -22.93 5.39 -0.94
N SER A 109 -22.83 6.65 -0.50
CA SER A 109 -23.01 7.81 -1.39
C SER A 109 -21.90 7.90 -2.44
N THR A 110 -22.27 8.16 -3.69
CA THR A 110 -21.32 8.33 -4.81
C THR A 110 -20.92 9.79 -5.03
N SER A 111 -21.48 10.72 -4.27
CA SER A 111 -21.12 12.12 -4.26
C SER A 111 -20.92 12.66 -2.85
N TYR A 112 -20.17 13.75 -2.76
CA TYR A 112 -19.85 14.45 -1.52
C TYR A 112 -19.86 15.96 -1.78
N THR A 113 -20.84 16.65 -1.23
CA THR A 113 -20.95 18.12 -1.35
C THR A 113 -20.31 18.77 -0.14
N LEU A 114 -19.28 19.59 -0.36
CA LEU A 114 -18.61 20.34 0.69
C LEU A 114 -19.52 21.45 1.22
N ASP A 115 -19.68 21.49 2.54
CA ASP A 115 -20.47 22.48 3.26
C ASP A 115 -20.04 22.53 4.75
N ASN A 116 -20.82 23.20 5.60
CA ASN A 116 -20.51 23.35 7.03
C ASN A 116 -20.51 22.01 7.81
N TYR A 117 -21.10 20.95 7.28
CA TYR A 117 -21.17 19.63 7.89
C TYR A 117 -20.27 18.60 7.20
N ASN A 118 -19.90 18.88 5.94
CA ASN A 118 -19.06 18.05 5.09
C ASN A 118 -17.72 18.75 4.85
N PRO A 119 -16.71 18.50 5.71
CA PRO A 119 -15.42 19.17 5.61
C PRO A 119 -14.66 18.78 4.32
N PRO A 120 -13.67 19.58 3.92
CA PRO A 120 -12.72 19.20 2.88
C PRO A 120 -12.06 17.83 3.14
N PRO A 121 -11.69 17.10 2.08
CA PRO A 121 -10.87 15.90 2.22
C PRO A 121 -9.52 16.19 2.87
N ASN A 122 -9.05 15.24 3.70
CA ASN A 122 -7.69 15.30 4.24
C ASN A 122 -6.69 14.95 3.14
N VAL A 123 -6.96 13.89 2.37
CA VAL A 123 -6.10 13.49 1.26
C VAL A 123 -6.92 13.27 0.00
N VAL A 124 -6.40 13.80 -1.11
CA VAL A 124 -6.79 13.44 -2.47
C VAL A 124 -5.58 12.86 -3.18
N LEU A 125 -5.75 11.70 -3.81
CA LEU A 125 -4.71 11.05 -4.61
C LEU A 125 -5.25 10.75 -6.00
N GLU A 126 -4.54 11.23 -7.01
CA GLU A 126 -4.74 10.91 -8.42
C GLU A 126 -3.67 9.92 -8.87
N ILE A 127 -4.11 8.91 -9.61
CA ILE A 127 -3.24 7.95 -10.26
C ILE A 127 -3.16 8.39 -11.71
N ALA A 128 -1.99 8.84 -12.14
CA ALA A 128 -1.86 9.47 -13.44
C ALA A 128 -2.05 8.46 -14.57
N SER A 129 -2.84 8.83 -15.56
CA SER A 129 -2.95 8.10 -16.83
C SER A 129 -2.38 8.92 -17.99
N PRO A 130 -1.98 8.29 -19.11
CA PRO A 130 -1.46 9.00 -20.28
C PRO A 130 -2.37 10.12 -20.82
N HIS A 131 -3.68 10.06 -20.53
CA HIS A 131 -4.68 10.99 -21.04
C HIS A 131 -5.10 12.08 -20.04
N THR A 132 -4.76 11.93 -18.76
CA THR A 132 -5.14 12.87 -17.69
C THR A 132 -3.95 13.56 -17.04
N TYR A 133 -2.74 13.00 -17.13
CA TYR A 133 -1.62 13.44 -16.30
C TYR A 133 -1.30 14.94 -16.42
N THR A 134 -1.47 15.55 -17.60
CA THR A 134 -1.25 16.99 -17.80
C THR A 134 -2.25 17.86 -17.04
N GLU A 135 -3.48 17.38 -16.88
CA GLU A 135 -4.49 18.03 -16.05
C GLU A 135 -4.23 17.77 -14.56
N ASP A 136 -3.83 16.54 -14.20
CA ASP A 136 -3.57 16.13 -12.81
C ASP A 136 -2.41 16.94 -12.18
N ILE A 137 -1.27 17.04 -12.87
CA ILE A 137 -0.12 17.85 -12.39
C ILE A 137 -0.25 19.35 -12.66
N GLY A 138 -1.36 19.78 -13.29
CA GLY A 138 -1.56 21.14 -13.78
C GLY A 138 -2.82 21.78 -13.20
N ARG A 139 -3.91 21.78 -13.98
CA ARG A 139 -5.13 22.52 -13.64
C ARG A 139 -5.86 21.96 -12.41
N LYS A 140 -5.90 20.63 -12.22
CA LYS A 140 -6.66 20.01 -11.11
C LYS A 140 -6.11 20.43 -9.75
N TRP A 141 -4.80 20.59 -9.64
CA TRP A 141 -4.13 21.14 -8.46
C TRP A 141 -4.76 22.47 -7.98
N GLN A 142 -5.06 23.41 -8.88
CA GLN A 142 -5.72 24.67 -8.51
C GLN A 142 -7.14 24.44 -8.00
N VAL A 143 -7.90 23.54 -8.67
CA VAL A 143 -9.26 23.18 -8.26
C VAL A 143 -9.26 22.56 -6.86
N TYR A 144 -8.30 21.68 -6.58
CA TYR A 144 -8.18 21.05 -5.28
C TYR A 144 -7.75 22.01 -4.17
N ALA A 145 -6.90 23.00 -4.45
CA ALA A 145 -6.54 24.03 -3.49
C ALA A 145 -7.68 25.02 -3.23
N GLU A 146 -8.23 25.63 -4.28
CA GLU A 146 -9.10 26.80 -4.16
C GLU A 146 -10.55 26.40 -3.85
N ALA A 147 -11.06 25.35 -4.51
CA ALA A 147 -12.47 24.97 -4.42
C ALA A 147 -12.73 23.82 -3.45
N ILE A 148 -11.91 22.78 -3.52
CA ILE A 148 -12.09 21.60 -2.66
C ILE A 148 -11.36 21.77 -1.32
N GLN A 149 -10.28 22.54 -1.28
CA GLN A 149 -9.42 22.74 -0.12
C GLN A 149 -8.91 21.44 0.50
N ALA A 150 -8.55 20.45 -0.33
CA ALA A 150 -8.00 19.20 0.17
C ALA A 150 -6.63 19.45 0.84
N HIS A 151 -6.40 18.93 2.04
CA HIS A 151 -5.20 19.29 2.82
C HIS A 151 -3.90 18.80 2.17
N GLU A 152 -3.92 17.57 1.67
CA GLU A 152 -2.81 16.99 0.91
C GLU A 152 -3.30 16.49 -0.44
N TYR A 153 -2.53 16.79 -1.48
CA TYR A 153 -2.80 16.35 -2.84
C TYR A 153 -1.61 15.58 -3.40
N TYR A 154 -1.88 14.39 -3.94
CA TYR A 154 -0.89 13.51 -4.53
C TYR A 154 -1.23 13.18 -5.97
N VAL A 155 -0.20 13.10 -6.82
CA VAL A 155 -0.30 12.51 -8.15
C VAL A 155 0.80 11.46 -8.28
N TYR A 156 0.42 10.23 -8.61
CA TYR A 156 1.38 9.12 -8.74
C TYR A 156 1.39 8.54 -10.16
N ASP A 157 2.57 8.32 -10.73
CA ASP A 157 2.78 7.64 -12.01
C ASP A 157 3.08 6.14 -11.81
N PRO A 158 2.09 5.24 -12.04
CA PRO A 158 2.30 3.80 -11.92
C PRO A 158 2.88 3.14 -13.19
N HIS A 159 3.18 3.90 -14.25
CA HIS A 159 3.52 3.31 -15.54
C HIS A 159 4.99 2.93 -15.65
N GLU A 160 5.27 1.78 -16.27
CA GLU A 160 6.66 1.34 -16.49
C GLU A 160 7.47 2.42 -17.23
N LYS A 161 6.92 2.89 -18.36
CA LYS A 161 7.40 4.10 -19.03
C LYS A 161 6.82 5.33 -18.33
N ARG A 162 7.70 6.11 -17.70
CA ARG A 162 7.29 7.31 -16.97
C ARG A 162 6.57 8.32 -17.86
N LEU A 163 5.53 8.93 -17.30
CA LEU A 163 4.74 9.99 -17.93
C LEU A 163 5.45 11.35 -17.87
N TRP A 164 6.35 11.54 -16.91
CA TRP A 164 7.17 12.75 -16.76
C TRP A 164 8.59 12.44 -16.26
N GLU A 165 9.47 13.43 -16.36
CA GLU A 165 10.82 13.38 -15.79
C GLU A 165 10.81 13.69 -14.29
N GLY A 166 11.73 13.07 -13.54
CA GLY A 166 11.82 13.21 -12.09
C GLY A 166 11.07 12.13 -11.31
N PRO A 167 10.75 12.38 -10.02
CA PRO A 167 10.03 11.44 -9.15
C PRO A 167 8.64 11.07 -9.69
N ARG A 168 8.22 9.81 -9.51
CA ARG A 168 6.89 9.31 -9.89
C ARG A 168 5.78 9.87 -9.00
N LEU A 169 6.10 10.22 -7.76
CA LEU A 169 5.19 10.83 -6.80
C LEU A 169 5.41 12.34 -6.83
N LYS A 170 4.33 13.07 -7.06
CA LYS A 170 4.25 14.51 -6.79
C LYS A 170 3.26 14.74 -5.66
N ALA A 171 3.59 15.64 -4.77
CA ALA A 171 2.84 15.86 -3.55
C ALA A 171 2.78 17.37 -3.25
N TRP A 172 1.65 17.83 -2.70
CA TRP A 172 1.45 19.22 -2.33
C TRP A 172 0.63 19.34 -1.04
N TRP A 173 0.97 20.31 -0.20
CA TRP A 173 0.24 20.65 1.03
C TRP A 173 -0.44 21.99 0.95
N LEU A 174 -1.70 22.03 1.38
CA LEU A 174 -2.48 23.26 1.40
C LEU A 174 -1.97 24.16 2.53
N THR A 175 -1.50 25.34 2.16
CA THR A 175 -1.00 26.38 3.08
C THR A 175 -1.62 27.71 2.68
N GLU A 176 -2.40 28.32 3.57
CA GLU A 176 -3.04 29.63 3.34
C GLU A 176 -3.85 29.72 2.02
N GLY A 177 -4.54 28.63 1.65
CA GLY A 177 -5.38 28.58 0.45
C GLY A 177 -4.64 28.25 -0.85
N HIS A 178 -3.33 28.05 -0.79
CA HIS A 178 -2.52 27.65 -1.93
C HIS A 178 -1.72 26.38 -1.62
N TYR A 179 -1.45 25.59 -2.64
CA TYR A 179 -0.61 24.42 -2.46
C TYR A 179 0.88 24.79 -2.53
N ILE A 180 1.67 24.17 -1.67
CA ILE A 180 3.13 24.21 -1.71
C ILE A 180 3.61 22.81 -2.04
N GLU A 181 4.52 22.69 -3.03
CA GLU A 181 5.08 21.38 -3.39
C GLU A 181 5.84 20.79 -2.20
N SER A 182 5.53 19.53 -1.95
CA SER A 182 6.16 18.72 -0.94
C SER A 182 7.60 18.40 -1.30
N GLY A 183 8.52 18.63 -0.36
CA GLY A 183 9.83 17.98 -0.42
C GLY A 183 9.73 16.48 -0.11
N CYS A 184 10.78 15.75 -0.45
CA CYS A 184 11.02 14.40 0.06
C CYS A 184 12.19 14.43 1.06
N ASP A 185 12.30 13.39 1.89
CA ASP A 185 13.47 13.19 2.72
C ASP A 185 14.71 12.77 1.89
N GLU A 186 15.84 12.56 2.56
CA GLU A 186 17.09 12.15 1.90
C GLU A 186 17.00 10.82 1.13
N ARG A 187 15.97 10.00 1.40
CA ARG A 187 15.70 8.72 0.72
C ARG A 187 14.71 8.88 -0.43
N GLY A 188 14.16 10.07 -0.64
CA GLY A 188 13.11 10.32 -1.62
C GLY A 188 11.71 9.97 -1.12
N TRP A 189 11.51 9.83 0.20
CA TRP A 189 10.21 9.49 0.78
C TRP A 189 9.42 10.75 1.14
N VAL A 190 8.11 10.72 0.94
CA VAL A 190 7.22 11.85 1.27
C VAL A 190 6.42 11.50 2.52
N TRP A 191 6.51 12.32 3.57
CA TRP A 191 5.74 12.11 4.79
C TRP A 191 4.36 12.74 4.69
N SER A 192 3.30 11.94 4.82
CA SER A 192 1.93 12.44 4.97
C SER A 192 1.58 12.56 6.44
N GLU A 193 1.30 13.79 6.89
CA GLU A 193 0.76 14.03 8.24
C GLU A 193 -0.68 13.50 8.34
N GLU A 194 -1.44 13.59 7.25
CA GLU A 194 -2.83 13.13 7.24
C GLU A 194 -2.97 11.61 7.26
N LEU A 195 -2.06 10.88 6.60
CA LEU A 195 -2.03 9.41 6.64
C LEU A 195 -1.11 8.84 7.73
N GLU A 196 -0.38 9.69 8.45
CA GLU A 196 0.64 9.30 9.44
C GLU A 196 1.61 8.24 8.88
N SER A 197 1.98 8.41 7.60
CA SER A 197 2.70 7.41 6.81
C SER A 197 3.68 8.06 5.83
N TRP A 198 4.80 7.40 5.58
CA TRP A 198 5.67 7.70 4.45
C TRP A 198 5.13 7.07 3.17
N LEU A 199 4.98 7.86 2.12
CA LEU A 199 4.67 7.44 0.76
C LEU A 199 5.97 7.20 0.02
N VAL A 200 6.13 5.98 -0.51
CA VAL A 200 7.37 5.49 -1.11
C VAL A 200 7.11 4.88 -2.48
N GLU A 201 7.80 5.41 -3.49
CA GLU A 201 7.71 4.91 -4.86
C GLU A 201 8.29 3.50 -4.97
N ASN A 202 7.56 2.58 -5.61
CA ASN A 202 8.06 1.25 -5.94
C ASN A 202 7.49 0.74 -7.27
N GLY A 203 8.03 1.25 -8.38
CA GLY A 203 7.58 0.86 -9.72
C GLY A 203 6.13 1.27 -9.96
N ALA A 204 5.25 0.31 -10.24
CA ALA A 204 3.81 0.57 -10.37
C ALA A 204 3.07 0.65 -9.02
N ASN A 205 3.76 0.41 -7.91
CA ASN A 205 3.21 0.48 -6.55
C ASN A 205 3.58 1.78 -5.85
N LEU A 206 2.66 2.28 -5.03
CA LEU A 206 2.92 3.29 -4.02
C LEU A 206 2.81 2.63 -2.64
N TRP A 207 3.94 2.47 -1.95
CA TRP A 207 3.98 1.83 -0.65
C TRP A 207 3.82 2.85 0.47
N LEU A 208 3.13 2.43 1.54
CA LEU A 208 3.02 3.20 2.77
C LEU A 208 3.87 2.55 3.86
N TYR A 209 4.62 3.37 4.59
CA TYR A 209 5.43 2.93 5.72
C TYR A 209 5.09 3.72 6.98
N ASP A 210 5.14 3.07 8.14
CA ASP A 210 4.96 3.75 9.43
C ASP A 210 6.15 4.68 9.74
N TYR A 211 6.02 5.50 10.79
CA TYR A 211 7.09 6.41 11.23
C TYR A 211 8.41 5.70 11.62
N LYS A 212 8.39 4.38 11.84
CA LYS A 212 9.57 3.56 12.14
C LYS A 212 10.21 2.96 10.89
N GLY A 213 9.61 3.13 9.72
CA GLY A 213 10.07 2.55 8.47
C GLY A 213 9.65 1.09 8.25
N ASN A 214 8.58 0.61 8.89
CA ASN A 214 7.98 -0.68 8.57
C ASN A 214 6.90 -0.51 7.49
N ARG A 215 6.91 -1.35 6.47
CA ARG A 215 5.89 -1.31 5.40
C ARG A 215 4.53 -1.71 5.97
N HIS A 216 3.51 -0.91 5.70
CA HIS A 216 2.14 -1.31 5.93
C HIS A 216 1.73 -2.40 4.94
N LEU A 217 1.06 -3.42 5.46
CA LEU A 217 0.63 -4.58 4.71
C LEU A 217 -0.90 -4.60 4.65
N THR A 218 -1.44 -4.93 3.48
CA THR A 218 -2.88 -5.23 3.32
C THR A 218 -3.27 -6.43 4.19
N PRO A 219 -4.59 -6.66 4.45
CA PRO A 219 -5.03 -7.82 5.22
C PRO A 219 -4.43 -9.12 4.69
N THR A 220 -4.45 -9.32 3.37
CA THR A 220 -3.96 -10.57 2.77
C THR A 220 -2.44 -10.66 2.80
N GLU A 221 -1.70 -9.56 2.59
CA GLU A 221 -0.24 -9.55 2.77
C GLU A 221 0.14 -9.94 4.21
N GLN A 222 -0.63 -9.50 5.21
CA GLN A 222 -0.38 -9.91 6.61
C GLN A 222 -0.66 -11.39 6.85
N GLU A 223 -1.71 -11.95 6.26
CA GLU A 223 -2.02 -13.38 6.37
C GLU A 223 -0.91 -14.24 5.75
N ILE A 224 -0.44 -13.86 4.57
CA ILE A 224 0.68 -14.54 3.90
C ILE A 224 1.94 -14.45 4.74
N PHE A 225 2.30 -13.26 5.20
CA PHE A 225 3.48 -13.06 6.04
C PHE A 225 3.43 -13.91 7.32
N LYS A 226 2.26 -13.98 7.98
CA LYS A 226 2.08 -14.84 9.16
C LYS A 226 2.18 -16.34 8.82
N ALA A 227 1.61 -16.76 7.69
CA ALA A 227 1.69 -18.15 7.26
C ALA A 227 3.13 -18.57 6.97
N GLU A 228 3.91 -17.72 6.29
CA GLU A 228 5.33 -17.94 6.04
C GLU A 228 6.14 -18.02 7.34
N GLN A 229 5.86 -17.15 8.31
CA GLN A 229 6.50 -17.23 9.63
C GLN A 229 6.20 -18.53 10.35
N VAL A 230 4.95 -19.01 10.31
CA VAL A 230 4.56 -20.29 10.92
C VAL A 230 5.26 -21.45 10.24
N LEU A 231 5.36 -21.45 8.91
CA LEU A 231 6.07 -22.48 8.16
C LEU A 231 7.57 -22.50 8.50
N ALA A 232 8.21 -21.34 8.54
CA ALA A 232 9.62 -21.22 8.91
C ALA A 232 9.89 -21.73 10.34
N GLN A 233 9.02 -21.40 11.30
CA GLN A 233 9.12 -21.91 12.68
C GLN A 233 8.93 -23.43 12.76
N GLN A 234 8.03 -24.00 11.95
CA GLN A 234 7.85 -25.45 11.89
C GLN A 234 9.06 -26.16 11.29
N GLU A 235 9.70 -25.58 10.27
CA GLU A 235 10.93 -26.11 9.69
C GLU A 235 12.09 -26.05 10.68
N GLU A 236 12.24 -24.94 11.41
CA GLU A 236 13.25 -24.79 12.45
C GLU A 236 13.06 -25.83 13.57
N PHE A 237 11.82 -26.01 14.05
CA PHE A 237 11.51 -27.01 15.07
C PHE A 237 11.78 -28.46 14.59
N LYS A 238 11.47 -28.78 13.33
CA LYS A 238 11.80 -30.09 12.75
C LYS A 238 13.31 -30.30 12.67
N ALA A 239 14.06 -29.29 12.23
CA ALA A 239 15.51 -29.35 12.17
C ALA A 239 16.14 -29.53 13.56
N GLU A 240 15.58 -28.88 14.59
CA GLU A 240 16.02 -29.05 15.97
C GLU A 240 15.72 -30.46 16.50
N GLN A 241 14.53 -31.01 16.22
CA GLN A 241 14.20 -32.39 16.56
C GLN A 241 15.13 -33.41 15.90
N GLU A 242 15.48 -33.20 14.62
CA GLU A 242 16.42 -34.06 13.91
C GLU A 242 17.82 -33.99 14.51
N ARG A 243 18.31 -32.80 14.85
CA ARG A 243 19.58 -32.61 15.57
C ARG A 243 19.58 -33.33 16.91
N PHE A 244 18.52 -33.19 17.70
CA PHE A 244 18.40 -33.87 18.98
C PHE A 244 18.38 -35.39 18.83
N LYS A 245 17.65 -35.93 17.84
CA LYS A 245 17.66 -37.37 17.55
C LYS A 245 19.05 -37.88 17.16
N ALA A 246 19.76 -37.15 16.31
CA ALA A 246 21.12 -37.49 15.90
C ALA A 246 22.10 -37.48 17.10
N GLU A 247 21.96 -36.52 18.02
CA GLU A 247 22.78 -36.44 19.23
C GLU A 247 22.51 -37.61 20.19
N VAL A 248 21.23 -37.96 20.40
CA VAL A 248 20.85 -39.14 21.18
C VAL A 248 21.40 -40.43 20.57
N GLU A 249 21.35 -40.56 19.25
CA GLU A 249 21.91 -41.73 18.55
C GLU A 249 23.43 -41.80 18.71
N LYS A 250 24.14 -40.67 18.56
CA LYS A 250 25.58 -40.59 18.79
C LYS A 250 25.95 -41.00 20.22
N PHE A 251 25.23 -40.48 21.22
CA PHE A 251 25.47 -40.85 22.61
C PHE A 251 25.24 -42.34 22.88
N ARG A 252 24.20 -42.94 22.27
CA ARG A 252 23.96 -44.39 22.35
C ARG A 252 25.08 -45.20 21.70
N ALA A 253 25.58 -44.76 20.55
CA ALA A 253 26.70 -45.41 19.88
C ALA A 253 28.00 -45.34 20.69
N GLU A 254 28.28 -44.20 21.32
CA GLU A 254 29.41 -44.02 22.24
C GLU A 254 29.30 -44.93 23.47
N GLN A 255 28.10 -45.03 24.09
CA GLN A 255 27.88 -45.97 25.19
C GLN A 255 28.09 -47.43 24.78
N ALA A 256 27.63 -47.82 23.59
CA ALA A 256 27.80 -49.17 23.09
C ALA A 256 29.30 -49.50 22.87
N ARG A 257 30.07 -48.57 22.30
CA ARG A 257 31.52 -48.70 22.13
C ARG A 257 32.23 -48.85 23.48
N PHE A 258 31.90 -47.99 24.44
CA PHE A 258 32.49 -48.05 25.78
C PHE A 258 32.22 -49.39 26.46
N LYS A 259 30.98 -49.91 26.38
CA LYS A 259 30.63 -51.23 26.91
C LYS A 259 31.44 -52.36 26.26
N ALA A 260 31.56 -52.34 24.94
CA ALA A 260 32.33 -53.34 24.20
C ALA A 260 33.83 -53.30 24.56
N GLU A 261 34.40 -52.12 24.76
CA GLU A 261 35.80 -51.94 25.16
C GLU A 261 36.06 -52.47 26.58
N VAL A 262 35.14 -52.20 27.52
CA VAL A 262 35.19 -52.76 28.88
C VAL A 262 35.10 -54.29 28.87
N GLU A 263 34.23 -54.86 28.04
CA GLU A 263 34.09 -56.31 27.91
C GLU A 263 35.35 -56.96 27.34
N LYS A 264 35.95 -56.34 26.32
CA LYS A 264 37.21 -56.80 25.71
C LYS A 264 38.37 -56.76 26.72
N PHE A 265 38.48 -55.67 27.49
CA PHE A 265 39.49 -55.54 28.55
C PHE A 265 39.32 -56.63 29.63
N ARG A 266 38.08 -56.93 30.04
CA ARG A 266 37.80 -58.02 31.00
C ARG A 266 38.20 -59.38 30.45
N ALA A 267 37.93 -59.65 29.17
CA ALA A 267 38.30 -60.91 28.52
C ALA A 267 39.84 -61.06 28.44
N GLU A 268 40.57 -59.99 28.12
CA GLU A 268 42.04 -59.99 28.12
C GLU A 268 42.64 -60.20 29.52
N GLN A 269 42.05 -59.61 30.57
CA GLN A 269 42.51 -59.88 31.93
C GLN A 269 42.28 -61.33 32.36
N ALA A 270 41.16 -61.94 31.95
CA ALA A 270 40.86 -63.33 32.25
C ALA A 270 41.79 -64.32 31.54
N SER A 271 42.25 -64.01 30.32
CA SER A 271 43.18 -64.87 29.57
C SER A 271 44.63 -64.78 30.06
N VAL A 272 45.03 -63.68 30.70
CA VAL A 272 46.37 -63.50 31.27
C VAL A 272 46.52 -64.19 32.64
N GLN A 273 45.42 -64.51 33.32
CA GLN A 273 45.41 -65.18 34.64
C GLN A 273 45.28 -66.72 34.57
N GLN A 274 45.15 -67.30 33.38
CA GLN A 274 45.19 -68.76 33.14
C GLN A 274 46.59 -69.21 32.69
#